data_AF-A0A661KIP6-F1
#
_entry.id   AF-A0A661KIP6-F1
#
_cell.length_a   1.000
_cell.length_b   1.000
_cell.length_c   1.000
_cell.angle_alpha   90.00
_cell.angle_beta   90.00
_cell.angle_gamma   90.00
#
_symmetry.space_group_name_H-M   'P 1'
#
loop_
_entity.id
_entity.type
_entity.pdbx_description
1 polymer ?
#
loop_
_entity_poly.entity_id
_entity_poly.type
_entity_poly.pdbx_seq_one_letter_code
_entity_poly.pdbx_strand_id
1 'polypeptide(L)'
;KWHESAVKWASQGARGGSATSYHPFWSWEIEKILTLKSNKSTPENSVKKLDYGIGFNKLFFERARADEKITLFSAEESRGLIDNLYNYELWEKTYLELEKKRGIRKKKISARKLLKSFATERFETGRYYPIFLDNINEGPLKDSIKMSNLCLSGDTIINTDMGKMTLEECIEHKDDLRVLSYNIESKENEYKEITAKAMTNPSAKVMRITQDGRSIKCTEYHKIWTTNRGYVLAKDLVETDELLIDE
;
A
#
# COMPACT_ATOMS: atom_id res chain seq x y z
N LYS A 1 7.10 -0.74 -15.66
CA LYS A 1 8.40 -0.42 -16.31
C LYS A 1 8.72 1.06 -16.27
N TRP A 2 7.97 1.96 -16.91
CA TRP A 2 8.23 3.41 -16.81
C TRP A 2 8.28 3.92 -15.35
N HIS A 3 7.30 3.54 -14.53
CA HIS A 3 7.31 3.85 -13.09
C HIS A 3 8.52 3.24 -12.36
N GLU A 4 8.98 2.05 -12.74
CA GLU A 4 10.18 1.43 -12.15
C GLU A 4 11.44 2.23 -12.52
N SER A 5 11.55 2.67 -13.78
CA SER A 5 12.63 3.54 -14.24
C SER A 5 12.61 4.88 -13.52
N ALA A 6 11.43 5.48 -13.33
CA ALA A 6 11.27 6.74 -12.60
C ALA A 6 11.66 6.60 -11.12
N VAL A 7 11.20 5.54 -10.46
CA VAL A 7 11.56 5.23 -9.06
C VAL A 7 13.05 4.94 -8.92
N LYS A 8 13.65 4.27 -9.90
CA LYS A 8 15.10 4.02 -9.94
C LYS A 8 15.90 5.31 -10.15
N TRP A 9 15.40 6.21 -11.00
CA TRP A 9 16.02 7.51 -11.25
C TRP A 9 15.94 8.41 -10.01
N ALA A 10 14.83 8.37 -9.27
CA ALA A 10 14.62 9.08 -8.02
C ALA A 10 15.34 8.39 -6.83
N SER A 11 16.64 8.15 -6.95
CA SER A 11 17.46 7.60 -5.88
C SER A 11 17.90 8.69 -4.88
N GLN A 12 17.76 8.38 -3.59
CA GLN A 12 18.32 9.17 -2.50
C GLN A 12 19.74 8.65 -2.21
N GLY A 13 20.68 9.00 -3.10
CA GLY A 13 22.07 8.56 -3.00
C GLY A 13 22.20 7.05 -3.21
N ALA A 14 22.72 6.32 -2.22
CA ALA A 14 22.86 4.86 -2.26
C ALA A 14 21.55 4.09 -2.04
N ARG A 15 20.48 4.77 -1.57
CA ARG A 15 19.15 4.15 -1.40
C ARG A 15 18.33 4.36 -2.67
N GLY A 16 18.00 3.27 -3.33
CA GLY A 16 17.07 3.28 -4.47
C GLY A 16 15.68 3.70 -4.00
N GLY A 17 14.93 4.42 -4.85
CA GLY A 17 13.53 4.69 -4.60
C GLY A 17 12.74 3.40 -4.44
N SER A 18 11.65 3.47 -3.67
CA SER A 18 10.69 2.39 -3.53
C SER A 18 9.29 2.92 -3.78
N ALA A 19 8.43 2.09 -4.36
CA ALA A 19 7.03 2.41 -4.56
C ALA A 19 6.19 1.14 -4.59
N THR A 20 4.93 1.27 -4.20
CA THR A 20 3.91 0.22 -4.32
C THR A 20 2.88 0.64 -5.35
N SER A 21 2.56 -0.25 -6.28
CA SER A 21 1.47 -0.06 -7.24
C SER A 21 0.26 -0.89 -6.83
N TYR A 22 -0.92 -0.26 -6.77
CA TYR A 22 -2.16 -0.91 -6.34
C TYR A 22 -3.05 -1.25 -7.54
N HIS A 23 -3.57 -2.48 -7.53
CA HIS A 23 -4.40 -3.00 -8.60
C HIS A 23 -5.59 -3.79 -8.04
N PRO A 24 -6.82 -3.57 -8.53
CA PRO A 24 -7.94 -4.38 -8.10
C PRO A 24 -7.90 -5.78 -8.73
N PHE A 25 -8.49 -6.78 -8.06
CA PHE A 25 -8.51 -8.16 -8.54
C PHE A 25 -9.20 -8.33 -9.90
N TRP A 26 -10.12 -7.42 -10.26
CA TRP A 26 -10.85 -7.45 -11.54
C TRP A 26 -10.09 -6.82 -12.70
N SER A 27 -8.85 -6.37 -12.49
CA SER A 27 -8.02 -5.85 -13.57
C SER A 27 -7.73 -6.92 -14.61
N TRP A 28 -7.88 -6.58 -15.90
CA TRP A 28 -7.53 -7.45 -17.04
C TRP A 28 -6.13 -8.06 -16.92
N GLU A 29 -5.19 -7.30 -16.37
CA GLU A 29 -3.77 -7.66 -16.31
C GLU A 29 -3.36 -8.35 -15.01
N ILE A 30 -4.32 -8.69 -14.13
CA ILE A 30 -4.02 -9.16 -12.76
C ILE A 30 -3.11 -10.39 -12.73
N GLU A 31 -3.34 -11.37 -13.61
CA GLU A 31 -2.50 -12.56 -13.69
C GLU A 31 -1.04 -12.22 -14.04
N LYS A 32 -0.84 -11.22 -14.93
CA LYS A 32 0.50 -10.76 -15.28
C LYS A 32 1.13 -9.97 -14.13
N ILE A 33 0.37 -9.08 -13.49
CA ILE A 33 0.82 -8.27 -12.35
C ILE A 33 1.38 -9.16 -11.22
N LEU A 34 0.70 -10.27 -10.92
CA LEU A 34 1.16 -11.23 -9.90
C LEU A 34 2.50 -11.89 -10.25
N THR A 35 2.87 -11.97 -11.53
CA THR A 35 4.15 -12.57 -11.95
C THR A 35 5.28 -11.55 -12.10
N LEU A 36 5.02 -10.24 -12.05
CA LEU A 36 6.03 -9.22 -12.34
C LEU A 36 7.25 -9.28 -11.40
N LYS A 37 7.04 -9.70 -10.14
CA LYS A 37 8.11 -9.84 -9.15
C LYS A 37 8.60 -11.29 -9.00
N SER A 38 7.94 -12.25 -9.63
CA SER A 38 8.27 -13.67 -9.54
C SER A 38 9.70 -13.94 -9.99
N ASN A 39 10.38 -14.85 -9.30
CA ASN A 39 11.76 -15.21 -9.63
C ASN A 39 11.88 -15.94 -10.97
N LYS A 40 10.77 -16.54 -11.44
CA LYS A 40 10.68 -17.31 -12.69
C LYS A 40 10.43 -16.45 -13.93
N SER A 41 10.20 -15.15 -13.76
CA SER A 41 9.85 -14.25 -14.86
C SER A 41 11.07 -13.81 -15.66
N THR A 42 10.90 -13.71 -16.99
CA THR A 42 11.96 -13.21 -17.89
C THR A 42 12.24 -11.71 -17.64
N PRO A 43 13.42 -11.19 -18.00
CA PRO A 43 13.74 -9.76 -17.85
C PRO A 43 12.71 -8.85 -18.55
N GLU A 44 12.17 -9.27 -19.68
CA GLU A 44 11.18 -8.51 -20.46
C GLU A 44 9.80 -8.49 -19.79
N ASN A 45 9.50 -9.46 -18.93
CA ASN A 45 8.22 -9.58 -18.24
C ASN A 45 8.32 -9.40 -16.72
N SER A 46 9.45 -8.90 -16.23
CA SER A 46 9.66 -8.62 -14.80
C SER A 46 9.80 -7.13 -14.52
N VAL A 47 9.37 -6.76 -13.31
CA VAL A 47 9.47 -5.43 -12.71
C VAL A 47 9.68 -5.67 -11.22
N LYS A 48 10.95 -5.82 -10.82
CA LYS A 48 11.34 -6.34 -9.50
C LYS A 48 11.52 -5.25 -8.44
N LYS A 49 11.73 -4.00 -8.85
CA LYS A 49 11.99 -2.87 -7.92
C LYS A 49 10.72 -2.19 -7.41
N LEU A 50 9.55 -2.57 -7.90
CA LEU A 50 8.26 -2.15 -7.36
C LEU A 50 7.67 -3.25 -6.48
N ASP A 51 6.97 -2.84 -5.43
CA ASP A 51 6.07 -3.70 -4.66
C ASP A 51 4.64 -3.56 -5.23
N TYR A 52 3.76 -4.51 -4.92
CA TYR A 52 2.41 -4.53 -5.49
C TYR A 52 1.37 -4.71 -4.40
N GLY A 53 0.27 -3.96 -4.48
CA GLY A 53 -0.91 -4.18 -3.65
C GLY A 53 -2.08 -4.68 -4.48
N ILE A 54 -2.75 -5.73 -4.02
CA ILE A 54 -3.92 -6.29 -4.69
C ILE A 54 -5.16 -6.01 -3.86
N GLY A 55 -6.10 -5.28 -4.47
CA GLY A 55 -7.40 -4.98 -3.89
C GLY A 55 -8.39 -6.12 -4.08
N PHE A 56 -8.89 -6.68 -2.98
CA PHE A 56 -9.91 -7.71 -2.90
C PHE A 56 -11.18 -7.17 -2.26
N ASN A 57 -12.27 -7.90 -2.36
CA ASN A 57 -13.49 -7.65 -1.60
C ASN A 57 -14.24 -8.96 -1.36
N LYS A 58 -15.37 -8.88 -0.64
CA LYS A 58 -16.24 -9.99 -0.28
C LYS A 58 -16.62 -10.87 -1.47
N LEU A 59 -17.08 -10.30 -2.59
CA LEU A 59 -17.46 -11.06 -3.80
C LEU A 59 -16.30 -11.95 -4.29
N PHE A 60 -15.07 -11.44 -4.28
CA PHE A 60 -13.92 -12.25 -4.67
C PHE A 60 -13.74 -13.48 -3.77
N PHE A 61 -13.82 -13.29 -2.45
CA PHE A 61 -13.62 -14.38 -1.49
C PHE A 61 -14.78 -15.38 -1.48
N GLU A 62 -16.02 -14.91 -1.64
CA GLU A 62 -17.19 -15.79 -1.79
C GLU A 62 -17.04 -16.69 -3.02
N ARG A 63 -16.65 -16.11 -4.17
CA ARG A 63 -16.37 -16.89 -5.38
C ARG A 63 -15.19 -17.82 -5.21
N ALA A 64 -14.11 -17.38 -4.55
CA ALA A 64 -12.95 -18.24 -4.28
C ALA A 64 -13.31 -19.42 -3.37
N ARG A 65 -14.15 -19.19 -2.35
CA ARG A 65 -14.66 -20.22 -1.43
C ARG A 65 -15.54 -21.23 -2.16
N ALA A 66 -16.42 -20.76 -3.05
CA ALA A 66 -17.32 -21.59 -3.84
C ALA A 66 -16.67 -22.25 -5.08
N ASP A 67 -15.37 -22.05 -5.30
CA ASP A 67 -14.65 -22.49 -6.53
C ASP A 67 -15.20 -21.92 -7.85
N GLU A 68 -15.78 -20.72 -7.77
CA GLU A 68 -16.38 -20.04 -8.91
C GLU A 68 -15.37 -19.19 -9.71
N LYS A 69 -15.85 -18.65 -10.83
CA LYS A 69 -15.08 -17.76 -11.69
C LYS A 69 -15.37 -16.30 -11.38
N ILE A 70 -14.32 -15.49 -11.39
CA ILE A 70 -14.41 -14.02 -11.45
C ILE A 70 -14.23 -13.56 -12.89
N THR A 71 -14.76 -12.39 -13.19
CA THR A 71 -14.58 -11.69 -14.46
C THR A 71 -13.56 -10.55 -14.30
N LEU A 72 -12.65 -10.48 -15.27
CA LEU A 72 -11.68 -9.41 -15.43
C LEU A 72 -12.11 -8.47 -16.55
N PHE A 73 -11.84 -7.18 -16.38
CA PHE A 73 -12.26 -6.11 -17.28
C PHE A 73 -11.08 -5.21 -17.64
N SER A 74 -11.14 -4.56 -18.81
CA SER A 74 -10.22 -3.46 -19.12
C SER A 74 -10.44 -2.29 -18.16
N ALA A 75 -9.43 -1.42 -18.01
CA ALA A 75 -9.54 -0.22 -17.18
C ALA A 75 -10.68 0.72 -17.64
N GLU A 76 -10.94 0.76 -18.95
CA GLU A 76 -12.02 1.55 -19.54
C GLU A 76 -13.40 1.04 -19.11
N GLU A 77 -13.66 -0.27 -19.28
CA GLU A 77 -14.96 -0.87 -18.94
C GLU A 77 -15.21 -0.93 -17.43
N SER A 78 -14.14 -0.92 -16.62
CA SER A 78 -14.23 -1.00 -15.16
C SER A 78 -14.17 0.34 -14.44
N ARG A 79 -14.25 1.48 -15.14
CA ARG A 79 -14.22 2.80 -14.50
C ARG A 79 -15.32 2.96 -13.42
N GLY A 80 -16.55 2.53 -13.73
CA GLY A 80 -17.66 2.56 -12.76
C GLY A 80 -17.41 1.71 -11.51
N LEU A 81 -16.59 0.65 -11.59
CA LEU A 81 -16.21 -0.13 -10.41
C LEU A 81 -15.28 0.66 -9.49
N ILE A 82 -14.43 1.53 -10.02
CA ILE A 82 -13.54 2.37 -9.21
C ILE A 82 -14.33 3.51 -8.56
N ASP A 83 -15.32 4.05 -9.27
CA ASP A 83 -16.15 5.16 -8.78
C ASP A 83 -17.09 4.70 -7.66
N ASN A 84 -17.53 3.44 -7.68
CA ASN A 84 -18.48 2.89 -6.72
C ASN A 84 -17.83 2.24 -5.49
N LEU A 85 -16.51 2.39 -5.29
CA LEU A 85 -15.80 1.74 -4.16
C LEU A 85 -16.28 2.19 -2.77
N TYR A 86 -16.87 3.39 -2.64
CA TYR A 86 -17.44 3.89 -1.38
C TYR A 86 -18.71 3.15 -0.95
N ASN A 87 -19.33 2.38 -1.84
CA ASN A 87 -20.56 1.64 -1.55
C ASN A 87 -20.47 0.24 -2.16
N TYR A 88 -20.27 -0.76 -1.31
CA TYR A 88 -20.08 -2.14 -1.73
C TYR A 88 -21.29 -2.71 -2.49
N GLU A 89 -22.53 -2.41 -2.08
CA GLU A 89 -23.74 -2.92 -2.75
C GLU A 89 -23.86 -2.37 -4.17
N LEU A 90 -23.58 -1.08 -4.35
CA LEU A 90 -23.55 -0.42 -5.66
C LEU A 90 -22.39 -0.97 -6.52
N TRP A 91 -21.22 -1.17 -5.93
CA TRP A 91 -20.07 -1.81 -6.58
C TRP A 91 -20.45 -3.21 -7.09
N GLU A 92 -21.08 -4.03 -6.25
CA GLU A 92 -21.45 -5.41 -6.57
C GLU A 92 -22.47 -5.45 -7.72
N LYS A 93 -23.51 -4.62 -7.64
CA LYS A 93 -24.49 -4.48 -8.72
C LYS A 93 -23.82 -4.13 -10.05
N THR A 94 -22.92 -3.14 -10.02
CA THR A 94 -22.16 -2.70 -11.21
C THR A 94 -21.31 -3.84 -11.78
N TYR A 95 -20.65 -4.63 -10.93
CA TYR A 95 -19.84 -5.77 -11.33
C TYR A 95 -20.69 -6.83 -12.06
N LEU A 96 -21.82 -7.20 -11.48
CA LEU A 96 -22.73 -8.20 -12.04
C LEU A 96 -23.38 -7.74 -13.36
N GLU A 97 -23.65 -6.44 -13.50
CA GLU A 97 -24.13 -5.85 -14.75
C GLU A 97 -23.06 -5.91 -15.86
N LEU A 98 -21.82 -5.54 -15.54
CA LEU A 98 -20.69 -5.65 -16.48
C LEU A 98 -20.44 -7.11 -16.91
N GLU A 99 -20.60 -8.07 -15.99
CA GLU A 99 -20.51 -9.49 -16.33
C GLU A 99 -21.55 -9.94 -17.36
N LYS A 100 -22.73 -9.31 -17.42
CA LYS A 100 -23.81 -9.62 -18.38
C LYS A 100 -23.69 -8.83 -19.68
N LYS A 101 -23.13 -7.61 -19.64
CA LYS A 101 -23.00 -6.69 -20.78
C LYS A 101 -22.30 -7.36 -21.98
N ARG A 102 -22.91 -7.30 -23.17
CA ARG A 102 -22.34 -7.84 -24.41
C ARG A 102 -21.49 -6.77 -25.10
N GLY A 103 -20.58 -7.18 -25.98
CA GLY A 103 -19.75 -6.25 -26.77
C GLY A 103 -18.56 -5.64 -26.02
N ILE A 104 -18.36 -5.97 -24.74
CA ILE A 104 -17.22 -5.48 -23.96
C ILE A 104 -16.12 -6.52 -23.84
N ARG A 105 -14.88 -6.07 -23.72
CA ARG A 105 -13.72 -6.95 -23.49
C ARG A 105 -13.72 -7.43 -22.04
N LYS A 106 -13.95 -8.73 -21.83
CA LYS A 106 -13.96 -9.37 -20.51
C LYS A 106 -13.46 -10.82 -20.55
N LYS A 107 -12.84 -11.29 -19.47
CA LYS A 107 -12.27 -12.64 -19.35
C LYS A 107 -12.70 -13.25 -18.03
N LYS A 108 -13.15 -14.51 -18.04
CA LYS A 108 -13.44 -15.27 -16.81
C LYS A 108 -12.26 -16.13 -16.40
N ILE A 109 -11.86 -16.07 -15.13
CA ILE A 109 -10.80 -16.89 -14.54
C ILE A 109 -11.26 -17.50 -13.21
N SER A 110 -10.64 -18.59 -12.76
CA SER A 110 -10.94 -19.19 -11.44
C SER A 110 -10.49 -18.25 -10.32
N ALA A 111 -11.41 -17.93 -9.41
CA ALA A 111 -11.11 -17.10 -8.24
C ALA A 111 -10.13 -17.81 -7.29
N ARG A 112 -10.34 -19.11 -7.06
CA ARG A 112 -9.45 -19.94 -6.23
C ARG A 112 -8.03 -20.01 -6.80
N LYS A 113 -7.89 -20.17 -8.13
CA LYS A 113 -6.58 -20.19 -8.78
C LYS A 113 -5.86 -18.85 -8.64
N LEU A 114 -6.58 -17.73 -8.80
CA LEU A 114 -5.99 -16.40 -8.60
C LEU A 114 -5.56 -16.19 -7.15
N LEU A 115 -6.40 -16.55 -6.18
CA LEU A 115 -6.09 -16.45 -4.75
C LEU A 115 -4.85 -17.29 -4.39
N LYS A 116 -4.75 -18.52 -4.91
CA LYS A 116 -3.56 -19.36 -4.72
C LYS A 116 -2.31 -18.72 -5.32
N SER A 117 -2.41 -18.17 -6.54
CA SER A 117 -1.30 -17.48 -7.19
C SER A 117 -0.82 -16.27 -6.37
N PHE A 118 -1.77 -15.46 -5.88
CA PHE A 118 -1.46 -14.33 -5.01
C PHE A 118 -0.77 -14.78 -3.72
N ALA A 119 -1.30 -15.81 -3.05
CA ALA A 119 -0.73 -16.34 -1.82
C ALA A 119 0.69 -16.89 -2.02
N THR A 120 0.93 -17.61 -3.12
CA THR A 120 2.25 -18.12 -3.47
C THR A 120 3.25 -16.98 -3.71
N GLU A 121 2.91 -15.99 -4.54
CA GLU A 121 3.81 -14.87 -4.84
C GLU A 121 4.05 -13.97 -3.60
N ARG A 122 3.04 -13.79 -2.75
CA ARG A 122 3.18 -13.14 -1.45
C ARG A 122 4.10 -13.92 -0.52
N PHE A 123 3.99 -15.25 -0.48
CA PHE A 123 4.86 -16.09 0.33
C PHE A 123 6.31 -16.07 -0.16
N GLU A 124 6.52 -16.20 -1.48
CA GLU A 124 7.86 -16.24 -2.08
C GLU A 124 8.58 -14.89 -2.01
N THR A 125 7.86 -13.77 -2.15
CA THR A 125 8.50 -12.44 -2.24
C THR A 125 8.34 -11.59 -1.00
N GLY A 126 7.26 -11.76 -0.22
CA GLY A 126 6.88 -10.87 0.86
C GLY A 126 6.40 -9.47 0.43
N ARG A 127 6.24 -9.23 -0.89
CA ARG A 127 6.06 -7.88 -1.48
C ARG A 127 4.78 -7.70 -2.30
N TYR A 128 3.82 -8.61 -2.10
CA TYR A 128 2.45 -8.50 -2.58
C TYR A 128 1.52 -8.27 -1.40
N TYR A 129 0.94 -7.07 -1.26
CA TYR A 129 0.10 -6.66 -0.13
C TYR A 129 -1.39 -6.81 -0.44
N PRO A 130 -2.22 -7.42 0.44
CA PRO A 130 -3.67 -7.38 0.26
C PRO A 130 -4.22 -6.03 0.74
N ILE A 131 -5.21 -5.51 0.03
CA ILE A 131 -6.13 -4.49 0.52
C ILE A 131 -7.54 -5.06 0.41
N PHE A 132 -8.35 -4.89 1.45
CA PHE A 132 -9.78 -5.23 1.43
C PHE A 132 -10.57 -3.96 1.14
N LEU A 133 -10.94 -3.78 -0.12
CA LEU A 133 -11.50 -2.55 -0.69
C LEU A 133 -12.89 -2.24 -0.15
N ASP A 134 -13.68 -3.25 0.20
CA ASP A 134 -14.94 -3.09 0.91
C ASP A 134 -14.70 -2.62 2.35
N ASN A 135 -13.91 -3.36 3.14
CA ASN A 135 -13.67 -3.03 4.54
C ASN A 135 -13.09 -1.62 4.74
N ILE A 136 -12.15 -1.21 3.88
CA ILE A 136 -11.51 0.11 3.99
C ILE A 136 -12.46 1.26 3.65
N ASN A 137 -13.51 0.99 2.88
CA ASN A 137 -14.48 1.99 2.43
C ASN A 137 -15.79 2.00 3.25
N GLU A 138 -15.94 1.11 4.24
CA GLU A 138 -17.06 1.17 5.21
C GLU A 138 -16.89 2.29 6.25
N GLY A 139 -15.74 2.99 6.24
CA GLY A 139 -15.43 4.08 7.16
C GLY A 139 -16.18 5.39 6.87
N PRO A 140 -15.99 6.43 7.73
CA PRO A 140 -16.73 7.69 7.67
C PRO A 140 -16.32 8.62 6.51
N LEU A 141 -15.38 8.19 5.67
CA LEU A 141 -14.86 9.01 4.58
C LEU A 141 -15.87 9.06 3.44
N LYS A 142 -16.10 10.27 2.92
CA LYS A 142 -17.01 10.49 1.79
C LYS A 142 -16.41 10.05 0.45
N ASP A 143 -15.08 10.06 0.36
CA ASP A 143 -14.34 9.66 -0.83
C ASP A 143 -13.86 8.23 -0.72
N SER A 144 -13.84 7.50 -1.85
CA SER A 144 -13.35 6.13 -1.85
C SER A 144 -11.84 6.06 -1.66
N ILE A 145 -11.40 5.27 -0.69
CA ILE A 145 -10.01 4.83 -0.55
C ILE A 145 -9.72 3.77 -1.62
N LYS A 146 -8.79 4.08 -2.51
CA LYS A 146 -8.44 3.28 -3.70
C LYS A 146 -7.08 2.58 -3.59
N MET A 147 -6.24 3.03 -2.66
CA MET A 147 -4.86 2.58 -2.49
C MET A 147 -4.37 2.82 -1.06
N SER A 148 -3.23 2.24 -0.72
CA SER A 148 -2.51 2.49 0.53
C SER A 148 -1.12 3.08 0.23
N ASN A 149 -0.35 3.35 1.27
CA ASN A 149 1.08 3.66 1.16
C ASN A 149 1.95 2.40 1.33
N LEU A 150 3.23 2.54 0.97
CA LEU A 150 4.25 1.48 1.05
C LEU A 150 4.53 1.02 2.49
N CYS A 151 4.41 1.93 3.46
CA CYS A 151 4.67 1.72 4.88
C CYS A 151 3.69 2.56 5.71
N LEU A 152 3.20 2.05 6.83
CA LEU A 152 2.72 2.91 7.91
C LEU A 152 3.95 3.43 8.67
N SER A 153 4.09 4.75 8.77
CA SER A 153 5.16 5.39 9.54
C SER A 153 4.81 5.43 11.02
N GLY A 154 5.82 5.52 11.89
CA GLY A 154 5.65 5.50 13.35
C GLY A 154 4.70 6.60 13.86
N ASP A 155 4.63 7.73 13.18
CA ASP A 155 3.72 8.85 13.46
C ASP A 155 2.25 8.61 13.05
N THR A 156 1.93 7.47 12.42
CA THR A 156 0.55 7.12 12.06
C THR A 156 -0.31 7.04 13.32
N ILE A 157 -1.37 7.85 13.41
CA ILE A 157 -2.26 7.84 14.57
C ILE A 157 -3.22 6.65 14.50
N ILE A 158 -3.25 5.86 15.58
CA ILE A 158 -4.11 4.70 15.81
C ILE A 158 -5.06 5.02 16.97
N ASN A 159 -6.34 4.65 16.83
CA ASN A 159 -7.30 4.72 17.94
C ASN A 159 -7.13 3.47 18.81
N THR A 160 -6.78 3.66 20.08
CA THR A 160 -6.62 2.59 21.08
C THR A 160 -7.69 2.76 22.17
N ASP A 161 -7.83 1.76 23.03
CA ASP A 161 -8.72 1.83 24.20
C ASP A 161 -8.22 2.80 25.30
N MET A 162 -6.99 3.33 25.12
CA MET A 162 -6.39 4.37 25.95
C MET A 162 -6.33 5.73 25.25
N GLY A 163 -6.97 5.88 24.09
CA GLY A 163 -7.03 7.13 23.33
C GLY A 163 -6.27 7.05 22.01
N LYS A 164 -5.99 8.20 21.40
CA LYS A 164 -5.21 8.27 20.16
C LYS A 164 -3.73 8.19 20.48
N MET A 165 -3.03 7.27 19.85
CA MET A 165 -1.59 7.07 20.00
C MET A 165 -0.94 6.93 18.62
N THR A 166 0.34 7.27 18.49
CA THR A 166 1.09 6.98 17.28
C THR A 166 1.39 5.48 17.17
N LEU A 167 1.64 4.98 15.97
CA LEU A 167 1.99 3.57 15.74
C LEU A 167 3.31 3.20 16.45
N GLU A 168 4.24 4.15 16.56
CA GLU A 168 5.47 4.03 17.36
C GLU A 168 5.13 3.82 18.84
N GLU A 169 4.30 4.69 19.42
CA GLU A 169 3.83 4.56 20.80
C GLU A 169 3.09 3.23 21.03
N CYS A 170 2.27 2.78 20.07
CA CYS A 170 1.57 1.50 20.15
C CYS A 170 2.52 0.29 20.15
N ILE A 171 3.62 0.36 19.40
CA ILE A 171 4.63 -0.70 19.33
C ILE A 171 5.48 -0.71 20.61
N GLU A 172 5.86 0.47 21.11
CA GLU A 172 6.65 0.63 22.35
C GLU A 172 5.83 0.36 23.61
N HIS A 173 4.49 0.41 23.53
CA HIS A 173 3.61 0.14 24.65
C HIS A 173 3.79 -1.30 25.16
N LYS A 174 4.17 -1.41 26.44
CA LYS A 174 4.48 -2.68 27.10
C LYS A 174 3.24 -3.47 27.54
N ASP A 175 2.12 -2.78 27.70
CA ASP A 175 0.85 -3.37 28.13
C ASP A 175 0.03 -3.88 26.94
N ASP A 176 -0.98 -4.71 27.26
CA ASP A 176 -1.95 -5.24 26.31
C ASP A 176 -2.82 -4.10 25.75
N LEU A 177 -2.35 -3.52 24.65
CA LEU A 177 -3.04 -2.47 23.92
C LEU A 177 -4.12 -3.07 23.04
N ARG A 178 -5.33 -2.53 23.09
CA ARG A 178 -6.38 -2.86 22.14
C ARG A 178 -6.58 -1.73 21.14
N VAL A 179 -6.65 -2.08 19.87
CA VAL A 179 -6.87 -1.13 18.77
C VAL A 179 -8.31 -1.19 18.31
N LEU A 180 -8.86 -0.04 17.97
CA LEU A 180 -10.20 0.08 17.42
C LEU A 180 -10.23 -0.66 16.08
N SER A 181 -11.07 -1.68 16.00
CA SER A 181 -11.28 -2.52 14.83
C SER A 181 -12.76 -2.56 14.52
N TYR A 182 -13.11 -2.59 13.24
CA TYR A 182 -14.49 -2.77 12.84
C TYR A 182 -14.79 -4.27 12.74
N ASN A 183 -15.78 -4.75 13.49
CA ASN A 183 -16.24 -6.13 13.43
C ASN A 183 -17.30 -6.28 12.33
N ILE A 184 -16.96 -7.07 11.30
CA ILE A 184 -17.79 -7.27 10.12
C ILE A 184 -19.06 -8.09 10.43
N GLU A 185 -19.02 -8.95 11.44
CA GLU A 185 -20.16 -9.80 11.83
C GLU A 185 -21.19 -9.01 12.65
N SER A 186 -20.75 -8.28 13.68
CA SER A 186 -21.64 -7.46 14.51
C SER A 186 -21.98 -6.11 13.87
N LYS A 187 -21.20 -5.65 12.89
CA LYS A 187 -21.27 -4.31 12.28
C LYS A 187 -21.02 -3.18 13.28
N GLU A 188 -20.25 -3.44 14.31
CA GLU A 188 -19.90 -2.49 15.35
C GLU A 188 -18.39 -2.30 15.46
N ASN A 189 -17.97 -1.13 15.94
CA ASN A 189 -16.58 -0.92 16.30
C ASN A 189 -16.29 -1.56 17.66
N GLU A 190 -15.23 -2.36 17.73
CA GLU A 190 -14.79 -2.98 18.96
C GLU A 190 -13.27 -2.88 19.12
N TYR A 191 -12.81 -2.91 20.36
CA TYR A 191 -11.39 -2.89 20.66
C TYR A 191 -10.82 -4.30 20.67
N LYS A 192 -9.87 -4.59 19.77
CA LYS A 192 -9.19 -5.89 19.65
C LYS A 192 -7.74 -5.83 20.06
N GLU A 193 -7.27 -6.91 20.66
CA GLU A 193 -5.85 -7.09 20.98
C GLU A 193 -4.98 -7.08 19.72
N ILE A 194 -3.80 -6.48 19.83
CA ILE A 194 -2.79 -6.53 18.78
C ILE A 194 -2.15 -7.92 18.78
N THR A 195 -2.50 -8.75 17.80
CA THR A 195 -1.99 -10.13 17.69
C THR A 195 -0.55 -10.23 17.19
N ALA A 196 0.01 -9.14 16.63
CA ALA A 196 1.39 -9.08 16.17
C ALA A 196 1.88 -7.63 16.12
N LYS A 197 3.03 -7.35 16.75
CA LYS A 197 3.77 -6.09 16.63
C LYS A 197 5.09 -6.38 15.90
N ALA A 198 5.35 -5.70 14.79
CA ALA A 198 6.58 -5.89 14.03
C ALA A 198 7.16 -4.54 13.59
N MET A 199 8.25 -4.13 14.22
CA MET A 199 9.01 -2.97 13.80
C MET A 199 10.03 -3.42 12.76
N THR A 200 9.88 -2.98 11.50
CA THR A 200 10.75 -3.43 10.40
C THR A 200 12.17 -2.89 10.48
N ASN A 201 12.41 -1.80 11.22
CA ASN A 201 13.75 -1.31 11.55
C ASN A 201 13.74 -0.39 12.81
N PRO A 202 14.14 -0.89 13.99
CA PRO A 202 14.19 -0.12 15.24
C PRO A 202 15.35 0.86 15.36
N SER A 203 16.22 0.96 14.36
CA SER A 203 17.48 1.69 14.47
C SER A 203 17.79 2.46 13.19
N ALA A 204 16.78 3.09 12.60
CA ALA A 204 17.06 4.13 11.60
C ALA A 204 17.80 5.27 12.31
N LYS A 205 19.12 5.36 12.16
CA LYS A 205 19.91 6.48 12.66
C LYS A 205 19.34 7.79 12.11
N VAL A 206 18.68 8.53 12.99
CA VAL A 206 18.21 9.90 12.71
C VAL A 206 19.24 10.88 13.21
N MET A 207 19.66 11.78 12.34
CA MET A 207 20.53 12.89 12.61
C MET A 207 19.68 14.13 12.88
N ARG A 208 20.14 14.98 13.81
CA ARG A 208 19.60 16.33 14.00
C ARG A 208 20.60 17.32 13.41
N ILE A 209 20.17 18.06 12.41
CA ILE A 209 20.94 19.14 11.79
C ILE A 209 20.43 20.45 12.39
N THR A 210 21.32 21.31 12.87
CA THR A 210 20.95 22.59 13.50
C THR A 210 21.72 23.72 12.83
N GLN A 211 21.01 24.76 12.38
CA GLN A 211 21.59 25.99 11.85
C GLN A 211 20.74 27.18 12.33
N ASP A 212 21.38 28.23 12.85
CA ASP A 212 20.75 29.46 13.32
C ASP A 212 19.57 29.24 14.31
N GLY A 213 19.73 28.27 15.22
CA GLY A 213 18.74 27.93 16.25
C GLY A 213 17.57 27.07 15.77
N ARG A 214 17.53 26.70 14.49
CA ARG A 214 16.50 25.84 13.89
C ARG A 214 17.04 24.43 13.70
N SER A 215 16.19 23.41 13.86
CA SER A 215 16.64 22.02 13.74
C SER A 215 15.74 21.14 12.88
N ILE A 216 16.35 20.33 12.01
CA ILE A 216 15.70 19.30 11.21
C ILE A 216 16.14 17.93 11.73
N LYS A 217 15.18 17.03 12.02
CA LYS A 217 15.45 15.62 12.30
C LYS A 217 15.19 14.80 11.05
N CYS A 218 16.20 14.07 10.59
CA CYS A 218 16.06 13.24 9.39
C CYS A 218 17.04 12.06 9.43
N THR A 219 16.83 11.03 8.61
CA THR A 219 17.82 9.95 8.50
C THR A 219 19.09 10.44 7.80
N GLU A 220 20.23 9.80 8.06
CA GLU A 220 21.55 10.18 7.51
C GLU A 220 21.60 10.28 5.96
N TYR A 221 20.65 9.66 5.26
CA TYR A 221 20.54 9.66 3.79
C TYR A 221 19.50 10.65 3.24
N HIS A 222 18.90 11.47 4.09
CA HIS A 222 17.96 12.49 3.66
C HIS A 222 18.70 13.59 2.90
N LYS A 223 18.21 14.00 1.72
CA LYS A 223 18.84 15.07 0.94
C LYS A 223 18.36 16.41 1.47
N ILE A 224 19.30 17.25 1.90
CA ILE A 224 19.09 18.61 2.37
C ILE A 224 19.57 19.55 1.28
N TRP A 225 18.74 20.52 0.92
CA TRP A 225 19.12 21.56 -0.03
C TRP A 225 20.03 22.57 0.64
N THR A 226 21.23 22.76 0.09
CA THR A 226 22.17 23.82 0.47
C THR A 226 22.27 24.84 -0.67
N THR A 227 22.32 26.13 -0.35
CA THR A 227 22.37 27.22 -1.36
C THR A 227 23.66 27.19 -2.19
N ASN A 228 24.73 26.65 -1.63
CA ASN A 228 26.07 26.63 -2.19
C ASN A 228 26.44 25.34 -2.95
N ARG A 229 25.84 24.18 -2.59
CA ARG A 229 26.19 22.86 -3.18
C ARG A 229 24.98 22.08 -3.72
N GLY A 230 23.77 22.64 -3.63
CA GLY A 230 22.54 21.96 -4.04
C GLY A 230 22.16 20.85 -3.04
N TYR A 231 21.60 19.74 -3.52
CA TYR A 231 21.19 18.65 -2.64
C TYR A 231 22.37 17.84 -2.12
N VAL A 232 22.66 17.94 -0.83
CA VAL A 232 23.67 17.17 -0.10
C VAL A 232 22.99 16.17 0.84
N LEU A 233 23.54 14.97 1.03
CA LEU A 233 23.00 14.04 2.03
C LEU A 233 23.24 14.59 3.44
N ALA A 234 22.31 14.38 4.37
CA ALA A 234 22.41 14.83 5.76
C ALA A 234 23.74 14.44 6.44
N LYS A 235 24.28 13.25 6.12
CA LYS A 235 25.58 12.77 6.61
C LYS A 235 26.81 13.42 5.97
N ASP A 236 26.65 14.04 4.80
CA ASP A 236 27.73 14.63 3.99
C ASP A 236 27.72 16.17 4.04
N LEU A 237 26.87 16.75 4.91
CA LEU A 237 26.87 18.18 5.21
C LEU A 237 28.16 18.59 5.92
N VAL A 238 28.68 19.75 5.57
CA VAL A 238 29.85 20.38 6.18
C VAL A 238 29.47 21.73 6.75
N GLU A 239 30.26 22.27 7.67
CA GLU A 239 29.96 23.54 8.34
C GLU A 239 29.83 24.75 7.40
N THR A 240 30.41 24.66 6.20
CA THR A 240 30.30 25.71 5.18
C THR A 240 29.04 25.61 4.32
N ASP A 241 28.15 24.64 4.58
CA ASP A 241 26.85 24.55 3.93
C ASP A 241 25.83 25.49 4.53
N GLU A 242 25.19 26.26 3.65
CA GLU A 242 24.11 27.16 4.01
C GLU A 242 22.76 26.50 3.70
N LEU A 243 22.01 26.17 4.74
CA LEU A 243 20.70 25.54 4.62
C LEU A 243 19.58 26.56 4.46
N LEU A 244 18.67 26.29 3.53
CA LEU A 244 17.45 27.08 3.37
C LEU A 244 16.34 26.46 4.22
N ILE A 245 16.34 26.79 5.51
CA ILE A 245 15.32 26.35 6.47
C ILE A 245 14.31 27.51 6.60
N ASP A 246 13.27 27.48 5.74
CA ASP A 246 12.14 28.43 5.80
C ASP A 246 11.41 28.35 7.15
N GLU A 247 10.73 29.44 7.52
CA GLU A 247 10.03 29.69 8.79
C GLU A 247 9.03 28.59 9.21
#